data_AF-A0A953F4J0-F1
#
_entry.id   AF-A0A953F4J0-F1
#
_cell.length_a   1.000
_cell.length_b   1.000
_cell.length_c   1.000
_cell.angle_alpha   90.00
_cell.angle_beta   90.00
_cell.angle_gamma   90.00
#
_symmetry.space_group_name_H-M   'P 1'
#
loop_
_entity.id
_entity.type
_entity.pdbx_description
1 polymer ?
#
loop_
_entity_poly.entity_id
_entity_poly.type
_entity_poly.pdbx_seq_one_letter_code
_entity_poly.pdbx_strand_id
1 'polypeptide(L)'
;MKYIGCLITILCLSLFSSCGKDDPINPEDVLFKRLSTGNGIWKLEKVEYISFDANGNETLDSALIPDQQYIFYEKSEEIDGLIISYHAVSISEPNNTGITYSIWAEKERVIFYPVGDILNSVAEFAVEKDEKNKQTWIRFVNLNGKVVFHLEKCPDCTPYYTPYTENGI
;
A
#
# COMPACT_ATOMS: atom_id res chain seq x y z
N MET A 1 48.57 -15.71 50.48
CA MET A 1 47.49 -16.71 50.68
C MET A 1 46.24 -15.93 51.06
N LYS A 2 45.30 -15.73 50.11
CA LYS A 2 43.99 -16.45 49.99
C LYS A 2 43.11 -16.23 51.24
N TYR A 3 41.89 -15.66 51.25
CA TYR A 3 40.74 -15.60 50.32
C TYR A 3 40.02 -14.23 50.50
N ILE A 4 39.58 -13.52 49.46
CA ILE A 4 38.27 -13.65 48.76
C ILE A 4 37.08 -13.71 49.74
N GLY A 5 36.44 -12.55 49.95
CA GLY A 5 35.16 -12.38 50.63
C GLY A 5 34.28 -11.47 49.79
N CYS A 6 33.58 -12.10 48.84
CA CYS A 6 32.57 -11.53 47.96
C CYS A 6 31.43 -10.96 48.80
N LEU A 7 31.18 -9.65 48.74
CA LEU A 7 29.99 -9.04 49.34
C LEU A 7 29.26 -8.19 48.29
N ILE A 8 28.30 -8.86 47.66
CA ILE A 8 26.98 -8.33 47.28
C ILE A 8 27.02 -7.18 46.26
N THR A 9 27.20 -7.60 45.01
CA THR A 9 26.20 -7.48 43.94
C THR A 9 25.03 -6.52 44.22
N ILE A 10 25.25 -5.21 44.09
CA ILE A 10 24.16 -4.29 43.73
C ILE A 10 24.05 -4.35 42.21
N LEU A 11 23.19 -5.30 41.83
CA LEU A 11 22.64 -5.56 40.53
C LEU A 11 22.04 -4.24 39.98
N CYS A 12 22.86 -3.43 39.30
CA CYS A 12 22.36 -2.47 38.31
C CYS A 12 21.78 -3.27 37.13
N LEU A 13 20.65 -3.93 37.37
CA LEU A 13 19.67 -4.24 36.35
C LEU A 13 19.05 -2.92 35.93
N SER A 14 19.80 -2.13 35.16
CA SER A 14 19.20 -1.32 34.09
C SER A 14 18.70 -2.29 33.02
N LEU A 15 17.73 -3.12 33.40
CA LEU A 15 16.86 -3.82 32.48
C LEU A 15 16.09 -2.72 31.77
N PHE A 16 16.51 -2.47 30.53
CA PHE A 16 15.62 -2.16 29.43
C PHE A 16 14.38 -1.35 29.84
N SER A 17 14.56 -0.06 30.11
CA SER A 17 13.54 0.92 29.76
C SER A 17 13.50 1.11 28.24
N SER A 18 13.45 0.01 27.48
CA SER A 18 12.68 -0.03 26.26
C SER A 18 11.27 -0.35 26.72
N CYS A 19 10.60 0.69 27.20
CA CYS A 19 9.16 0.74 27.03
C CYS A 19 8.97 0.92 25.52
N GLY A 20 9.15 -0.19 24.79
CA GLY A 20 8.51 -0.36 23.51
C GLY A 20 7.04 -0.23 23.84
N LYS A 21 6.54 1.00 23.75
CA LYS A 21 5.16 1.19 23.36
C LYS A 21 5.08 0.35 22.10
N ASP A 22 4.47 -0.82 22.23
CA ASP A 22 3.70 -1.35 21.14
C ASP A 22 2.76 -0.20 20.80
N ASP A 23 3.20 0.68 19.89
CA ASP A 23 2.29 1.61 19.26
C ASP A 23 1.18 0.69 18.76
N PRO A 24 -0.07 0.86 19.24
CA PRO A 24 -1.16 0.07 18.73
C PRO A 24 -1.07 0.27 17.23
N ILE A 25 -0.76 -0.82 16.50
CA ILE A 25 -0.55 -0.79 15.05
C ILE A 25 -1.63 0.14 14.53
N ASN A 26 -1.25 1.32 14.04
CA ASN A 26 -2.26 2.27 13.59
C ASN A 26 -3.12 1.46 12.61
N PRO A 27 -4.40 1.21 12.88
CA PRO A 27 -5.21 0.35 12.03
C PRO A 27 -5.24 0.89 10.59
N GLU A 28 -4.92 2.18 10.42
CA GLU A 28 -4.71 2.88 9.15
C GLU A 28 -3.49 2.38 8.36
N ASP A 29 -2.51 1.71 8.98
CA ASP A 29 -1.29 1.23 8.30
C ASP A 29 -1.30 -0.27 7.98
N VAL A 30 -2.26 -1.04 8.50
CA VAL A 30 -2.28 -2.51 8.34
C VAL A 30 -2.40 -2.90 6.86
N LEU A 31 -3.31 -2.24 6.14
CA LEU A 31 -3.52 -2.53 4.73
C LEU A 31 -2.29 -2.10 3.91
N PHE A 32 -1.80 -0.88 4.11
CA PHE A 32 -0.60 -0.43 3.37
C PHE A 32 0.58 -1.37 3.60
N LYS A 33 0.88 -1.73 4.85
CA LYS A 33 1.95 -2.68 5.18
C LYS A 33 1.78 -3.99 4.42
N ARG A 34 0.55 -4.52 4.32
CA ARG A 34 0.28 -5.74 3.54
C ARG A 34 0.54 -5.56 2.06
N LEU A 35 0.09 -4.44 1.50
CA LEU A 35 0.27 -4.10 0.09
C LEU A 35 1.76 -3.98 -0.26
N SER A 36 2.54 -3.30 0.58
CA SER A 36 3.97 -3.04 0.36
C SER A 36 4.91 -4.16 0.79
N THR A 37 4.48 -5.09 1.66
CA THR A 37 5.34 -6.20 2.12
C THR A 37 5.91 -7.03 0.96
N GLY A 38 7.20 -7.37 1.01
CA GLY A 38 7.88 -8.14 -0.04
C GLY A 38 8.40 -7.22 -1.13
N ASN A 39 8.09 -7.51 -2.40
CA ASN A 39 8.40 -6.62 -3.52
C ASN A 39 7.32 -5.54 -3.74
N GLY A 40 6.21 -5.58 -2.98
CA GLY A 40 5.10 -4.65 -3.12
C GLY A 40 4.30 -4.77 -4.42
N ILE A 41 4.54 -5.81 -5.25
CA ILE A 41 3.95 -5.92 -6.59
C ILE A 41 2.62 -6.69 -6.53
N TRP A 42 1.60 -6.09 -7.11
CA TRP A 42 0.28 -6.67 -7.32
C TRP A 42 -0.12 -6.55 -8.78
N LYS A 43 -0.71 -7.60 -9.34
CA LYS A 43 -1.30 -7.57 -10.67
C LYS A 43 -2.78 -7.24 -10.58
N LEU A 44 -3.26 -6.45 -11.52
CA LEU A 44 -4.68 -6.26 -11.73
C LEU A 44 -5.21 -7.39 -12.61
N GLU A 45 -5.67 -8.46 -11.98
CA GLU A 45 -6.08 -9.69 -12.68
C GLU A 45 -7.41 -9.53 -13.42
N LYS A 46 -8.32 -8.69 -12.89
CA LYS A 46 -9.63 -8.49 -13.49
C LYS A 46 -10.24 -7.16 -13.09
N VAL A 47 -10.93 -6.54 -14.05
CA VAL A 47 -11.78 -5.37 -13.84
C VAL A 47 -13.18 -5.69 -14.32
N GLU A 48 -14.20 -5.50 -13.48
CA GLU A 48 -15.60 -5.68 -13.82
C GLU A 48 -16.33 -4.34 -13.81
N TYR A 49 -17.14 -4.08 -14.83
CA TYR A 49 -18.03 -2.93 -14.90
C TYR A 49 -19.44 -3.40 -14.65
N ILE A 50 -20.07 -2.86 -13.61
CA ILE A 50 -21.37 -3.28 -13.12
C ILE A 50 -22.31 -2.08 -13.08
N SER A 51 -23.47 -2.21 -13.71
CA SER A 51 -24.56 -1.25 -13.65
C SER A 51 -25.62 -1.65 -12.63
N PHE A 52 -26.34 -0.65 -12.12
CA PHE A 52 -27.49 -0.83 -11.24
C PHE A 52 -28.78 -0.49 -11.98
N ASP A 53 -29.77 -1.38 -11.91
CA ASP A 53 -31.13 -1.05 -12.34
C ASP A 53 -31.83 -0.13 -11.31
N ALA A 54 -33.05 0.30 -11.62
CA ALA A 54 -33.83 1.18 -10.73
C ALA A 54 -34.18 0.56 -9.36
N ASN A 55 -34.03 -0.76 -9.21
CA ASN A 55 -34.24 -1.49 -7.96
C ASN A 55 -32.93 -1.78 -7.23
N GLY A 56 -31.79 -1.36 -7.78
CA GLY A 56 -30.46 -1.65 -7.24
C GLY A 56 -29.92 -3.04 -7.58
N ASN A 57 -30.55 -3.77 -8.52
CA ASN A 57 -30.00 -5.05 -8.96
C ASN A 57 -28.76 -4.82 -9.82
N GLU A 58 -27.74 -5.62 -9.59
CA GLU A 58 -26.47 -5.55 -10.30
C GLU A 58 -26.55 -6.33 -11.62
N THR A 59 -26.09 -5.70 -12.71
CA THR A 59 -25.84 -6.36 -14.00
C THR A 59 -24.37 -6.19 -14.37
N LEU A 60 -23.69 -7.29 -14.67
CA LEU A 60 -22.33 -7.24 -15.21
C LEU A 60 -22.40 -6.79 -16.67
N ASP A 61 -21.91 -5.58 -16.95
CA ASP A 61 -21.89 -5.01 -18.29
C ASP A 61 -20.72 -5.57 -19.11
N SER A 62 -19.53 -5.63 -18.48
CA SER A 62 -18.31 -6.12 -19.12
C SER A 62 -17.24 -6.48 -18.10
N ALA A 63 -16.24 -7.26 -18.55
CA ALA A 63 -15.04 -7.54 -17.77
C ALA A 63 -13.79 -7.50 -18.64
N LEU A 64 -12.69 -7.00 -18.08
CA LEU A 64 -11.38 -6.90 -18.71
C LEU A 64 -10.33 -7.64 -17.85
N ILE A 65 -9.31 -8.17 -18.51
CA ILE A 65 -8.09 -8.71 -17.89
C ILE A 65 -6.95 -7.81 -18.35
N PRO A 66 -6.67 -6.71 -17.64
CA PRO A 66 -5.61 -5.79 -18.03
C PRO A 66 -4.25 -6.38 -17.69
N ASP A 67 -3.26 -6.14 -18.53
CA ASP A 67 -1.86 -6.40 -18.17
C ASP A 67 -1.30 -5.17 -17.46
N GLN A 68 -1.65 -5.01 -16.18
CA GLN A 68 -1.29 -3.84 -15.37
C GLN A 68 -0.77 -4.29 -14.00
N GLN A 69 0.27 -3.61 -13.52
CA GLN A 69 0.88 -3.81 -12.21
C GLN A 69 0.72 -2.57 -11.33
N TYR A 70 0.57 -2.83 -10.03
CA TYR A 70 0.57 -1.87 -8.94
C TYR A 70 1.76 -2.20 -8.05
N ILE A 71 2.60 -1.21 -7.76
CA ILE A 71 3.80 -1.37 -6.94
C ILE A 71 3.67 -0.43 -5.76
N PHE A 72 3.52 -0.99 -4.55
CA PHE A 72 3.35 -0.24 -3.31
C PHE A 72 4.66 -0.18 -2.54
N TYR A 73 5.09 1.03 -2.17
CA TYR A 73 6.37 1.25 -1.50
C TYR A 73 6.35 2.56 -0.71
N GLU A 74 7.26 2.69 0.25
CA GLU A 74 7.52 3.96 0.91
C GLU A 74 8.51 4.77 0.07
N LYS A 75 8.17 6.02 -0.21
CA LYS A 75 9.01 6.95 -0.95
C LYS A 75 9.52 8.03 -0.01
N SER A 76 10.78 8.42 -0.16
CA SER A 76 11.38 9.54 0.56
C SER A 76 11.95 10.53 -0.43
N GLU A 77 11.69 11.81 -0.23
CA GLU A 77 12.16 12.91 -1.07
C GLU A 77 12.73 14.02 -0.19
N GLU A 78 13.79 14.69 -0.65
CA GLU A 78 14.34 15.86 0.02
C GLU A 78 13.74 17.13 -0.61
N ILE A 79 13.07 17.94 0.21
CA ILE A 79 12.50 19.24 -0.17
C ILE A 79 13.08 20.30 0.75
N ASP A 80 13.82 21.24 0.18
CA ASP A 80 14.46 22.35 0.93
C ASP A 80 15.26 21.90 2.16
N GLY A 81 15.97 20.77 2.05
CA GLY A 81 16.77 20.18 3.14
C GLY A 81 15.98 19.36 4.17
N LEU A 82 14.67 19.20 3.97
CA LEU A 82 13.82 18.32 4.78
C LEU A 82 13.56 17.01 4.02
N ILE A 83 13.86 15.87 4.66
CA ILE A 83 13.44 14.56 4.15
C ILE A 83 11.98 14.32 4.54
N ILE A 84 11.13 14.10 3.54
CA ILE A 84 9.72 13.75 3.71
C ILE A 84 9.54 12.33 3.20
N SER A 85 8.96 11.47 4.04
CA SER A 85 8.62 10.09 3.70
C SER A 85 7.10 9.94 3.60
N TYR A 86 6.63 9.25 2.58
CA TYR A 86 5.21 8.99 2.35
C TYR A 86 4.97 7.65 1.65
N HIS A 87 3.75 7.12 1.81
CA HIS A 87 3.32 5.92 1.11
C HIS A 87 3.01 6.24 -0.35
N ALA A 88 3.54 5.42 -1.26
CA ALA A 88 3.37 5.57 -2.70
C ALA A 88 2.83 4.30 -3.35
N VAL A 89 2.17 4.49 -4.49
CA VAL A 89 1.83 3.44 -5.44
C VAL A 89 2.21 3.88 -6.84
N SER A 90 2.91 3.02 -7.57
CA SER A 90 3.15 3.20 -9.00
C SER A 90 2.32 2.21 -9.80
N ILE A 91 1.61 2.70 -10.80
CA ILE A 91 0.75 1.91 -11.68
C ILE A 91 1.37 1.91 -13.08
N SER A 92 1.61 0.73 -13.65
CA SER A 92 2.28 0.59 -14.94
C SER A 92 1.73 -0.55 -15.78
N GLU A 93 1.79 -0.37 -17.09
CA GLU A 93 1.53 -1.38 -18.11
C GLU A 93 2.84 -1.75 -18.82
N PRO A 94 2.94 -2.92 -19.48
CA PRO A 94 4.13 -3.30 -20.24
C PRO A 94 4.53 -2.21 -21.24
N ASN A 95 5.83 -1.87 -21.23
CA ASN A 95 6.42 -0.85 -22.12
C ASN A 95 5.90 0.58 -21.92
N ASN A 96 5.19 0.88 -20.83
CA ASN A 96 4.74 2.23 -20.50
C ASN A 96 5.47 2.75 -19.25
N THR A 97 5.75 4.05 -19.21
CA THR A 97 6.21 4.71 -17.99
C THR A 97 5.10 4.69 -16.96
N GLY A 98 5.40 4.17 -15.75
CA GLY A 98 4.42 4.13 -14.67
C GLY A 98 4.01 5.52 -14.21
N ILE A 99 2.78 5.63 -13.70
CA ILE A 99 2.29 6.84 -13.03
C ILE A 99 2.32 6.57 -11.53
N THR A 100 2.87 7.53 -10.76
CA THR A 100 3.00 7.42 -9.31
C THR A 100 1.98 8.31 -8.60
N TYR A 101 1.36 7.77 -7.56
CA TYR A 101 0.44 8.45 -6.66
C TYR A 101 0.96 8.30 -5.22
N SER A 102 0.64 9.27 -4.36
CA SER A 102 0.68 9.01 -2.92
C SER A 102 -0.58 8.27 -2.54
N ILE A 103 -0.47 7.32 -1.62
CA ILE A 103 -1.57 6.43 -1.24
C ILE A 103 -1.89 6.57 0.23
N TRP A 104 -3.18 6.67 0.52
CA TRP A 104 -3.74 6.44 1.86
C TRP A 104 -4.54 5.13 1.81
N ALA A 105 -4.12 4.11 2.56
CA ALA A 105 -4.73 2.79 2.52
C ALA A 105 -5.16 2.32 3.92
N GLU A 106 -6.40 2.61 4.28
CA GLU A 106 -7.08 2.18 5.50
C GLU A 106 -7.72 0.81 5.30
N LYS A 107 -8.14 0.15 6.39
CA LYS A 107 -8.77 -1.18 6.36
C LYS A 107 -9.90 -1.34 5.32
N GLU A 108 -10.72 -0.30 5.14
CA GLU A 108 -11.94 -0.36 4.32
C GLU A 108 -11.86 0.57 3.09
N ARG A 109 -10.75 1.29 2.92
CA ARG A 109 -10.65 2.37 1.93
C ARG A 109 -9.22 2.59 1.43
N VAL A 110 -9.10 2.79 0.13
CA VAL A 110 -7.85 3.16 -0.53
C VAL A 110 -8.06 4.42 -1.34
N ILE A 111 -7.19 5.41 -1.16
CA ILE A 111 -7.24 6.69 -1.88
C ILE A 111 -5.88 6.95 -2.53
N PHE A 112 -5.90 7.28 -3.82
CA PHE A 112 -4.74 7.72 -4.58
C PHE A 112 -4.83 9.23 -4.81
N TYR A 113 -3.81 9.95 -4.36
CA TYR A 113 -3.64 11.36 -4.64
C TYR A 113 -2.55 11.55 -5.70
N PRO A 114 -2.79 12.38 -6.73
CA PRO A 114 -1.76 12.71 -7.70
C PRO A 114 -0.55 13.34 -6.99
N VAL A 115 0.65 13.03 -7.47
CA VAL A 115 1.90 13.64 -6.99
C VAL A 115 2.43 14.58 -8.06
N GLY A 116 2.90 15.77 -7.65
CA GLY A 116 3.42 16.80 -8.54
C GLY A 116 2.33 17.51 -9.37
N ASP A 117 2.72 18.07 -10.52
CA ASP A 117 1.83 18.83 -11.43
C ASP A 117 0.91 17.94 -12.30
N ILE A 118 0.77 16.65 -11.95
CA ILE A 118 -0.07 15.73 -12.71
C ILE A 118 -1.54 16.04 -12.38
N LEU A 119 -2.26 16.63 -13.36
CA LEU A 119 -3.69 16.93 -13.29
C LEU A 119 -4.57 15.67 -13.41
N ASN A 120 -4.29 14.63 -12.62
CA ASN A 120 -5.16 13.47 -12.51
C ASN A 120 -6.10 13.62 -11.30
N SER A 121 -7.34 13.16 -11.43
CA SER A 121 -8.30 13.19 -10.31
C SER A 121 -7.91 12.20 -9.22
N VAL A 122 -8.21 12.55 -7.96
CA VAL A 122 -8.18 11.61 -6.83
C VAL A 122 -9.00 10.37 -7.17
N ALA A 123 -8.42 9.19 -6.96
CA ALA A 123 -9.10 7.92 -7.13
C ALA A 123 -9.35 7.28 -5.77
N GLU A 124 -10.61 7.11 -5.40
CA GLU A 124 -11.03 6.50 -4.14
C GLU A 124 -11.70 5.14 -4.41
N PHE A 125 -11.39 4.17 -3.55
CA PHE A 125 -11.86 2.80 -3.61
C PHE A 125 -12.31 2.34 -2.23
N ALA A 126 -13.45 1.64 -2.17
CA ALA A 126 -13.82 0.85 -1.00
C ALA A 126 -13.16 -0.54 -1.09
N VAL A 127 -12.63 -1.04 0.01
CA VAL A 127 -12.03 -2.38 0.08
C VAL A 127 -13.12 -3.38 0.45
N GLU A 128 -13.55 -4.20 -0.51
CA GLU A 128 -14.55 -5.24 -0.29
C GLU A 128 -13.92 -6.49 0.33
N LYS A 129 -12.72 -6.87 -0.13
CA LYS A 129 -11.98 -8.04 0.36
C LYS A 129 -10.53 -7.69 0.59
N ASP A 130 -10.05 -7.96 1.80
CA ASP A 130 -8.66 -7.79 2.23
C ASP A 130 -8.04 -9.13 2.65
N GLU A 131 -7.51 -9.89 1.70
CA GLU A 131 -6.78 -11.13 1.95
C GLU A 131 -5.27 -10.95 1.79
N LYS A 132 -4.47 -11.92 2.25
CA LYS A 132 -3.00 -11.83 2.24
C LYS A 132 -2.42 -11.59 0.84
N ASN A 133 -2.96 -12.29 -0.16
CA ASN A 133 -2.47 -12.27 -1.53
C ASN A 133 -3.54 -11.84 -2.55
N LYS A 134 -4.74 -11.48 -2.09
CA LYS A 134 -5.85 -11.08 -2.95
C LYS A 134 -6.55 -9.87 -2.36
N GLN A 135 -6.94 -8.94 -3.23
CA GLN A 135 -7.73 -7.77 -2.85
C GLN A 135 -8.91 -7.64 -3.82
N THR A 136 -10.01 -7.10 -3.33
CA THR A 136 -11.10 -6.65 -4.19
C THR A 136 -11.49 -5.24 -3.79
N TRP A 137 -11.35 -4.31 -4.72
CA TRP A 137 -11.58 -2.89 -4.52
C TRP A 137 -12.71 -2.42 -5.41
N ILE A 138 -13.58 -1.57 -4.88
CA ILE A 138 -14.76 -1.06 -5.57
C ILE A 138 -14.63 0.44 -5.72
N ARG A 139 -14.76 0.93 -6.95
CA ARG A 139 -14.91 2.35 -7.24
C ARG A 139 -16.32 2.62 -7.78
N PHE A 140 -17.09 3.43 -7.08
CA PHE A 140 -18.37 3.91 -7.60
C PHE A 140 -18.12 4.96 -8.67
N VAL A 141 -18.67 4.75 -9.87
CA VAL A 141 -18.53 5.71 -10.98
C VAL A 141 -19.59 6.79 -10.87
N ASN A 142 -20.80 6.38 -10.50
CA ASN A 142 -21.96 7.22 -10.26
C ASN A 142 -23.00 6.41 -9.45
N LEU A 143 -24.21 6.94 -9.28
CA LEU A 143 -25.31 6.26 -8.58
C LEU A 143 -25.84 5.01 -9.30
N ASN A 144 -25.43 4.79 -10.55
CA ASN A 144 -25.96 3.75 -11.43
C ASN A 144 -24.90 2.69 -11.80
N GLY A 145 -23.71 2.72 -11.16
CA GLY A 145 -22.73 1.67 -11.42
C GLY A 145 -21.44 1.79 -10.61
N LYS A 146 -20.74 0.66 -10.56
CA LYS A 146 -19.45 0.50 -9.92
C LYS A 146 -18.46 -0.21 -10.85
N VAL A 147 -17.18 -0.01 -10.58
CA VAL A 147 -16.09 -0.80 -11.17
C VAL A 147 -15.44 -1.59 -10.04
N VAL A 148 -15.27 -2.89 -10.26
CA VAL A 148 -14.65 -3.80 -9.30
C VAL A 148 -13.28 -4.21 -9.82
N PHE A 149 -12.25 -3.99 -9.01
CA PHE A 149 -10.86 -4.30 -9.29
C PHE A 149 -10.46 -5.51 -8.45
N HIS A 150 -9.96 -6.55 -9.10
CA HIS A 150 -9.42 -7.74 -8.44
C HIS A 150 -7.91 -7.73 -8.58
N LEU A 151 -7.21 -7.62 -7.46
CA LEU A 151 -5.75 -7.62 -7.44
C LEU A 151 -5.22 -8.91 -6.83
N GLU A 152 -4.12 -9.42 -7.38
CA GLU A 152 -3.38 -10.56 -6.86
C GLU A 152 -1.92 -10.20 -6.62
N LYS A 153 -1.41 -10.56 -5.45
CA LYS A 153 -0.03 -10.31 -5.06
C LYS A 153 0.91 -11.18 -5.88
N CYS A 154 1.93 -10.58 -6.47
CA CYS A 154 2.88 -11.28 -7.32
C CYS A 154 4.31 -11.19 -6.76
N PRO A 155 4.72 -12.10 -5.86
CA PRO A 155 6.04 -12.05 -5.21
C PRO A 155 7.20 -12.31 -6.18
N ASP A 156 6.95 -13.05 -7.26
CA ASP A 156 7.97 -13.42 -8.26
C ASP A 156 7.94 -12.53 -9.51
N CYS A 157 7.10 -11.49 -9.52
CA CYS A 157 7.04 -10.55 -10.63
C CYS A 157 8.25 -9.63 -10.66
N THR A 158 8.68 -9.30 -11.88
CA THR A 158 9.54 -8.16 -12.14
C THR A 158 8.67 -6.94 -12.46
N PRO A 159 8.98 -5.76 -11.89
CA PRO A 159 8.19 -4.56 -12.17
C PRO A 159 8.34 -4.16 -13.64
N TYR A 160 7.24 -3.80 -14.30
CA TYR A 160 7.29 -3.21 -15.66
C TYR A 160 7.98 -1.85 -15.69
N TYR A 161 7.93 -1.16 -14.55
CA TYR A 161 8.55 0.13 -14.33
C TYR A 161 9.16 0.13 -12.93
N THR A 162 10.46 0.40 -12.85
CA THR A 162 11.10 0.67 -11.55
C THR A 162 10.84 2.14 -11.22
N PRO A 163 10.10 2.44 -10.13
CA PRO A 163 10.01 3.81 -9.67
C PRO A 163 11.41 4.34 -9.43
N TYR A 164 11.74 5.48 -10.06
CA TYR A 164 13.04 6.12 -9.88
C TYR A 164 13.25 6.36 -8.39
N THR A 165 14.19 5.64 -7.80
CA THR A 165 14.82 6.03 -6.55
C THR A 165 15.86 7.07 -6.92
N GLU A 166 15.48 8.35 -6.90
CA GLU A 166 16.49 9.39 -6.74
C GLU A 166 17.07 9.22 -5.34
N ASN A 167 18.12 8.41 -5.24
CA ASN A 167 19.15 8.43 -4.19
C ASN A 167 20.34 7.61 -4.69
N GLY A 168 21.03 8.21 -5.66
CA GLY A 168 22.45 8.00 -5.86
C GLY A 168 23.21 9.15 -5.20
N ILE A 169 23.19 9.20 -3.87
CA ILE A 169 24.18 9.90 -3.03
C ILE A 169 24.50 8.98 -1.86
#